data_AF-A0A229T6P0-F1
#
_entry.id   AF-A0A229T6P0-F1
#
_cell.length_a   1.000
_cell.length_b   1.000
_cell.length_c   1.000
_cell.angle_alpha   90.00
_cell.angle_beta   90.00
_cell.angle_gamma   90.00
#
_symmetry.space_group_name_H-M   'P 1'
#
loop_
_entity.id
_entity.type
_entity.pdbx_description
1 polymer ?
#
loop_
_entity_poly.entity_id
_entity_poly.type
_entity_poly.pdbx_seq_one_letter_code
_entity_poly.pdbx_strand_id
1 'polypeptide(L)'
;MTKHSKAYRQAAELIDKARLYAPLEAAKLAKETSKTKMDATVEVAMRLGVDPRKADQMVRGTVNLPHGTGKTARVIVFAVGDKAAEAEAAGADAVGTDELIERIQGGWLDFDAAIATPDQMAKVGRIARILGPRGLMPNPKTGTVTPAVEKAVKDIKGGKINFRVDKQANLHLVIGKASFDTEKLVENYAAALDEILRAKPSSAKGRYLKKVTFTTTMGPGIPVDPLRTRNLLSDEAAV
;
A
#
# COMPACT_ATOMS: atom_id res chain seq x y z
N MET A 1 11.81 20.61 -21.66
CA MET A 1 11.48 19.35 -20.96
C MET A 1 12.66 18.97 -20.09
N THR A 2 12.40 18.58 -18.83
CA THR A 2 13.44 18.07 -17.93
C THR A 2 14.07 16.82 -18.54
N LYS A 3 15.38 16.86 -18.77
CA LYS A 3 16.12 15.78 -19.43
C LYS A 3 16.34 14.65 -18.43
N HIS A 4 15.57 13.55 -18.56
CA HIS A 4 15.77 12.37 -17.72
C HIS A 4 17.13 11.71 -17.98
N SER A 5 17.61 10.95 -16.98
CA SER A 5 18.88 10.23 -17.04
C SER A 5 18.96 9.29 -18.25
N LYS A 6 20.18 8.98 -18.71
CA LYS A 6 20.38 8.03 -19.82
C LYS A 6 19.75 6.66 -19.52
N ALA A 7 19.87 6.19 -18.27
CA ALA A 7 19.30 4.93 -17.83
C ALA A 7 17.77 4.91 -17.92
N TYR A 8 17.10 6.00 -17.49
CA TYR A 8 15.65 6.11 -17.59
C TYR A 8 15.17 6.12 -19.05
N ARG A 9 15.86 6.86 -19.93
CA ARG A 9 15.49 6.92 -21.35
C ARG A 9 15.58 5.56 -22.03
N GLN A 10 16.66 4.81 -21.79
CA GLN A 10 16.80 3.44 -22.29
C GLN A 10 15.73 2.49 -21.76
N ALA A 11 15.33 2.64 -20.49
CA ALA A 11 14.24 1.84 -19.93
C ALA A 11 12.89 2.20 -20.54
N ALA A 12 12.66 3.48 -20.82
CA ALA A 12 11.42 3.96 -21.45
C ALA A 12 11.28 3.53 -22.92
N GLU A 13 12.39 3.29 -23.63
CA GLU A 13 12.39 2.76 -25.01
C GLU A 13 11.87 1.32 -25.09
N LEU A 14 11.95 0.55 -23.99
CA LEU A 14 11.41 -0.81 -23.91
C LEU A 14 9.89 -0.84 -23.74
N ILE A 15 9.26 0.31 -23.46
CA ILE A 15 7.83 0.41 -23.16
C ILE A 15 7.14 1.20 -24.27
N ASP A 16 6.20 0.54 -24.94
CA ASP A 16 5.24 1.19 -25.80
C ASP A 16 4.12 1.81 -24.97
N LYS A 17 4.05 3.14 -24.94
CA LYS A 17 3.03 3.88 -24.18
C LYS A 17 1.63 3.78 -24.79
N ALA A 18 1.51 3.40 -26.06
CA ALA A 18 0.22 3.23 -26.74
C ALA A 18 -0.36 1.83 -26.50
N ARG A 19 0.49 0.85 -26.18
CA ARG A 19 0.08 -0.52 -25.87
C ARG A 19 -0.42 -0.65 -24.44
N LEU A 20 -1.48 -1.45 -24.26
CA LEU A 20 -1.92 -1.91 -22.94
C LEU A 20 -1.34 -3.31 -22.70
N TYR A 21 -0.53 -3.44 -21.64
CA TYR A 21 0.13 -4.67 -21.29
C TYR A 21 -0.73 -5.56 -20.40
N ALA A 22 -0.53 -6.88 -20.48
CA ALA A 22 -1.06 -7.81 -19.49
C ALA A 22 -0.33 -7.60 -18.14
N PRO A 23 -0.98 -7.85 -16.98
CA PRO A 23 -0.34 -7.71 -15.67
C PRO A 23 0.96 -8.51 -15.53
N LEU A 24 1.02 -9.73 -16.07
CA LEU A 24 2.23 -10.54 -16.07
C LEU A 24 3.36 -9.90 -16.88
N GLU A 25 3.09 -9.53 -18.13
CA GLU A 25 4.05 -8.82 -18.99
C GLU A 25 4.52 -7.50 -18.37
N ALA A 26 3.60 -6.75 -17.76
CA ALA A 26 3.91 -5.49 -17.07
C ALA A 26 4.79 -5.71 -15.83
N ALA A 27 4.57 -6.78 -15.06
CA ALA A 27 5.43 -7.15 -13.94
C ALA A 27 6.84 -7.57 -14.41
N LYS A 28 6.95 -8.32 -15.53
CA LYS A 28 8.25 -8.64 -16.15
C LYS A 28 8.99 -7.36 -16.57
N LEU A 29 8.32 -6.48 -17.31
CA LEU A 29 8.88 -5.20 -17.74
C LEU A 29 9.26 -4.29 -16.57
N ALA A 30 8.48 -4.27 -15.49
CA ALA A 30 8.79 -3.49 -14.29
C ALA A 30 10.14 -3.93 -13.68
N LYS A 31 10.40 -5.25 -13.66
CA LYS A 31 11.68 -5.79 -13.19
C LYS A 31 12.82 -5.45 -14.14
N GLU A 32 12.64 -5.64 -15.45
CA GLU A 32 13.66 -5.36 -16.47
C GLU A 32 14.04 -3.88 -16.56
N THR A 33 13.07 -2.99 -16.35
CA THR A 33 13.27 -1.54 -16.41
C THR A 33 13.85 -0.95 -15.13
N SER A 34 13.95 -1.75 -14.06
CA SER A 34 14.57 -1.37 -12.79
C SER A 34 16.10 -1.44 -12.86
N LYS A 35 16.73 -0.41 -13.44
CA LYS A 35 18.20 -0.30 -13.58
C LYS A 35 18.91 0.28 -12.33
N THR A 36 18.30 0.19 -11.15
CA THR A 36 18.86 0.75 -9.92
C THR A 36 19.71 -0.25 -9.15
N LYS A 37 20.72 0.23 -8.42
CA LYS A 37 21.53 -0.61 -7.51
C LYS A 37 20.75 -1.09 -6.27
N MET A 38 19.71 -0.34 -5.89
CA MET A 38 18.81 -0.71 -4.81
C MET A 38 17.68 -1.61 -5.30
N ASP A 39 17.17 -2.46 -4.40
CA ASP A 39 15.96 -3.25 -4.64
C ASP A 39 14.72 -2.34 -4.67
N ALA A 40 14.36 -1.93 -5.88
CA ALA A 40 13.29 -0.99 -6.14
C ALA A 40 11.94 -1.57 -5.72
N THR A 41 11.06 -0.72 -5.22
CA THR A 41 9.67 -1.10 -4.93
C THR A 41 8.87 -1.06 -6.22
N VAL A 42 8.08 -2.10 -6.46
CA VAL A 42 7.10 -2.15 -7.55
C VAL A 42 5.77 -1.65 -7.01
N GLU A 43 5.24 -0.63 -7.67
CA GLU A 43 4.05 0.11 -7.29
C GLU A 43 3.04 0.12 -8.42
N VAL A 44 1.77 0.22 -8.06
CA VAL A 44 0.66 0.32 -9.00
C VAL A 44 -0.11 1.58 -8.72
N ALA A 45 -0.25 2.41 -9.75
CA ALA A 45 -1.14 3.56 -9.76
C ALA A 45 -2.42 3.20 -10.52
N MET A 46 -3.56 3.36 -9.85
CA MET A 46 -4.87 3.08 -10.43
C MET A 46 -5.71 4.34 -10.40
N ARG A 47 -6.26 4.74 -11.55
CA ARG A 47 -7.23 5.84 -11.63
C ARG A 47 -8.63 5.26 -11.54
N LEU A 48 -9.35 5.65 -10.50
CA LEU A 48 -10.71 5.22 -10.24
C LEU A 48 -11.74 6.17 -10.87
N GLY A 49 -12.92 5.64 -11.13
CA GLY A 49 -14.09 6.34 -11.64
C GLY A 49 -15.00 6.91 -10.56
N VAL A 50 -14.43 7.39 -9.46
CA VAL A 50 -15.16 7.94 -8.31
C VAL A 50 -14.92 9.43 -8.19
N ASP A 51 -15.84 10.14 -7.52
CA ASP A 51 -15.69 11.53 -7.12
C ASP A 51 -15.25 11.63 -5.65
N PRO A 52 -13.96 11.87 -5.36
CA PRO A 52 -13.43 11.88 -4.00
C PRO A 52 -13.94 13.08 -3.17
N ARG A 53 -14.63 14.05 -3.79
CA ARG A 53 -15.27 15.15 -3.07
C ARG A 53 -16.56 14.72 -2.37
N LYS A 54 -17.18 13.63 -2.83
CA LYS A 54 -18.40 13.08 -2.24
C LYS A 54 -18.04 11.98 -1.24
N ALA A 55 -18.54 12.10 -0.01
CA ALA A 55 -18.20 11.19 1.07
C ALA A 55 -18.65 9.75 0.81
N ASP A 56 -19.77 9.55 0.10
CA ASP A 56 -20.32 8.25 -0.29
C ASP A 56 -19.50 7.57 -1.39
N GLN A 57 -18.64 8.29 -2.11
CA GLN A 57 -17.75 7.77 -3.15
C GLN A 57 -16.30 7.64 -2.69
N MET A 58 -16.02 7.87 -1.40
CA MET A 58 -14.68 7.76 -0.86
C MET A 58 -14.27 6.29 -0.70
N VAL A 59 -13.38 5.83 -1.58
CA VAL A 59 -12.82 4.48 -1.51
C VAL A 59 -11.66 4.46 -0.52
N ARG A 60 -11.80 3.62 0.52
CA ARG A 60 -10.77 3.34 1.51
C ARG A 60 -10.91 1.90 1.96
N GLY A 61 -9.79 1.20 2.11
CA GLY A 61 -9.77 -0.18 2.56
C GLY A 61 -8.39 -0.62 3.00
N THR A 62 -8.31 -1.89 3.35
CA THR A 62 -7.06 -2.56 3.72
C THR A 62 -7.02 -3.90 3.01
N VAL A 63 -5.87 -4.30 2.49
CA VAL A 63 -5.68 -5.62 1.87
C VAL A 63 -4.43 -6.27 2.44
N ASN A 64 -4.53 -7.56 2.73
CA ASN A 64 -3.38 -8.38 3.09
C ASN A 64 -2.80 -8.97 1.81
N LEU A 65 -1.56 -8.61 1.50
CA LEU A 65 -0.86 -9.18 0.36
C LEU A 65 -0.37 -10.59 0.70
N PRO A 66 -0.65 -11.62 -0.12
CA PRO A 66 -0.26 -13.00 0.18
C PRO A 66 1.26 -13.20 0.32
N HIS A 67 2.06 -12.43 -0.41
CA HIS A 67 3.53 -12.49 -0.36
C HIS A 67 4.17 -11.31 0.38
N GLY A 68 3.36 -10.48 1.03
CA GLY A 68 3.80 -9.25 1.68
C GLY A 68 4.37 -8.20 0.72
N THR A 69 4.95 -7.13 1.28
CA THR A 69 5.50 -5.99 0.52
C THR A 69 7.01 -6.06 0.32
N GLY A 70 7.69 -7.03 0.96
CA GLY A 70 9.16 -7.12 0.98
C GLY A 70 9.85 -6.08 1.85
N LYS A 71 9.11 -5.31 2.66
CA LYS A 71 9.64 -4.41 3.70
C LYS A 71 9.25 -4.93 5.08
N THR A 72 10.22 -5.08 5.97
CA THR A 72 9.94 -5.30 7.40
C THR A 72 9.38 -4.01 7.98
N ALA A 73 8.07 -3.98 8.22
CA ALA A 73 7.40 -2.83 8.83
C ALA A 73 7.81 -2.72 10.31
N ARG A 74 8.29 -1.53 10.71
CA ARG A 74 8.51 -1.21 12.12
C ARG A 74 7.17 -0.83 12.74
N VAL A 75 6.68 -1.64 13.67
CA VAL A 75 5.35 -1.50 14.27
C VAL A 75 5.48 -1.11 15.74
N ILE A 76 4.86 0.00 16.11
CA ILE A 76 4.73 0.40 17.52
C ILE A 76 3.31 0.14 18.03
N VAL A 77 3.20 -0.16 19.31
CA VAL A 77 1.92 -0.47 19.95
C VAL A 77 1.71 0.37 21.21
N PHE A 78 0.59 1.07 21.26
CA PHE A 78 0.08 1.73 22.46
C PHE A 78 -0.88 0.79 23.20
N ALA A 79 -0.37 0.10 24.22
CA ALA A 79 -1.12 -0.85 25.03
C ALA A 79 -0.57 -0.90 26.47
N VAL A 80 -1.37 -1.44 27.40
CA VAL A 80 -1.02 -1.65 28.82
C VAL A 80 -1.33 -3.08 29.25
N GLY A 81 -0.69 -3.54 30.32
CA GLY A 81 -0.94 -4.84 30.95
C GLY A 81 -0.74 -6.01 29.97
N ASP A 82 -1.66 -6.97 30.00
CA ASP A 82 -1.59 -8.19 29.18
C ASP A 82 -1.50 -7.90 27.68
N LYS A 83 -2.12 -6.81 27.20
CA LYS A 83 -2.06 -6.40 25.79
C LYS A 83 -0.69 -5.89 25.37
N ALA A 84 0.11 -5.39 26.30
CA ALA A 84 1.50 -5.04 26.02
C ALA A 84 2.35 -6.31 25.84
N ALA A 85 2.20 -7.29 26.73
CA ALA A 85 2.91 -8.57 26.64
C ALA A 85 2.54 -9.34 25.35
N GLU A 86 1.26 -9.36 24.97
CA GLU A 86 0.80 -9.93 23.69
C GLU A 86 1.46 -9.25 22.48
N ALA A 87 1.62 -7.92 22.54
CA ALA A 87 2.22 -7.16 21.45
C ALA A 87 3.72 -7.43 21.30
N GLU A 88 4.45 -7.51 22.40
CA GLU A 88 5.87 -7.86 22.42
C GLU A 88 6.08 -9.29 21.89
N ALA A 89 5.26 -10.24 22.34
CA ALA A 89 5.30 -11.62 21.86
C ALA A 89 4.95 -11.75 20.36
N ALA A 90 4.08 -10.87 19.84
CA ALA A 90 3.77 -10.77 18.41
C ALA A 90 4.90 -10.16 17.57
N GLY A 91 5.96 -9.65 18.22
CA GLY A 91 7.11 -9.04 17.58
C GLY A 91 6.95 -7.55 17.29
N ALA A 92 6.19 -6.80 18.09
CA ALA A 92 6.20 -5.33 18.03
C ALA A 92 7.60 -4.77 18.34
N ASP A 93 7.99 -3.71 17.62
CA ASP A 93 9.33 -3.12 17.76
C ASP A 93 9.45 -2.21 18.98
N ALA A 94 8.34 -1.58 19.39
CA ALA A 94 8.24 -0.86 20.65
C ALA A 94 6.80 -0.90 21.17
N VAL A 95 6.66 -1.11 22.48
CA VAL A 95 5.37 -1.16 23.18
C VAL A 95 5.44 -0.21 24.37
N GLY A 96 4.39 0.57 24.59
CA GLY A 96 4.35 1.47 25.74
C GLY A 96 3.20 2.46 25.68
N THR A 97 3.08 3.32 26.69
CA THR A 97 2.08 4.39 26.74
C THR A 97 2.72 5.75 26.89
N ASP A 98 2.81 6.29 28.10
CA ASP A 98 3.23 7.66 28.36
C ASP A 98 4.70 7.90 27.93
N GLU A 99 5.60 6.95 28.22
CA GLU A 99 7.01 7.02 27.79
C GLU A 99 7.17 7.07 26.26
N LEU A 100 6.37 6.28 25.54
CA LEU A 100 6.39 6.24 24.08
C LEU A 100 5.85 7.55 23.49
N ILE A 101 4.83 8.13 24.14
CA ILE A 101 4.25 9.42 23.77
C ILE A 101 5.28 10.54 23.94
N GLU A 102 5.99 10.58 25.08
CA GLU A 102 7.03 11.57 25.33
C GLU A 102 8.19 11.46 24.32
N ARG A 103 8.61 10.22 24.02
CA ARG A 103 9.65 9.97 23.00
C ARG A 103 9.25 10.48 21.61
N ILE A 104 7.98 10.30 21.23
CA ILE A 104 7.43 10.81 19.96
C ILE A 104 7.32 12.35 19.97
N GLN A 105 6.94 12.94 21.10
CA GLN A 105 6.95 14.40 21.27
C GLN A 105 8.37 14.97 21.17
N GLY A 106 9.37 14.23 21.66
CA GLY A 106 10.80 14.52 21.49
C GLY A 106 11.34 14.34 20.06
N GLY A 107 10.48 13.95 19.10
CA GLY A 107 10.81 13.89 17.67
C GLY A 107 11.15 12.50 17.14
N TRP A 108 11.05 11.44 17.96
CA TRP A 108 11.29 10.09 17.50
C TRP A 108 10.12 9.55 16.64
N LEU A 109 10.39 9.29 15.37
CA LEU A 109 9.38 8.89 14.37
C LEU A 109 9.87 7.75 13.48
N ASP A 110 10.71 6.88 14.04
CA ASP A 110 11.36 5.76 13.35
C ASP A 110 10.48 4.49 13.29
N PHE A 111 9.24 4.66 12.85
CA PHE A 111 8.30 3.55 12.70
C PHE A 111 7.39 3.76 11.48
N ASP A 112 6.84 2.67 10.96
CA ASP A 112 6.01 2.66 9.76
C ASP A 112 4.51 2.55 10.09
N ALA A 113 4.16 1.95 11.22
CA ALA A 113 2.78 1.78 11.64
C ALA A 113 2.64 1.89 13.17
N ALA A 114 1.53 2.48 13.60
CA ALA A 114 1.13 2.51 15.00
C ALA A 114 -0.20 1.79 15.20
N ILE A 115 -0.25 0.95 16.22
CA ILE A 115 -1.46 0.25 16.70
C ILE A 115 -1.78 0.79 18.09
N ALA A 116 -3.06 0.94 18.41
CA ALA A 116 -3.48 1.33 19.76
C ALA A 116 -4.66 0.49 20.24
N THR A 117 -4.74 0.25 21.53
CA THR A 117 -5.97 -0.24 22.15
C THR A 117 -6.97 0.92 22.34
N PRO A 118 -8.30 0.68 22.31
CA PRO A 118 -9.29 1.75 22.40
C PRO A 118 -9.16 2.65 23.64
N ASP A 119 -8.74 2.10 24.77
CA ASP A 119 -8.49 2.79 26.03
C ASP A 119 -7.31 3.77 25.97
N GLN A 120 -6.31 3.51 25.13
CA GLN A 120 -5.12 4.36 24.99
C GLN A 120 -5.31 5.52 24.00
N MET A 121 -6.41 5.54 23.24
CA MET A 121 -6.67 6.58 22.23
C MET A 121 -6.78 7.99 22.82
N ALA A 122 -7.28 8.13 24.05
CA ALA A 122 -7.35 9.43 24.73
C ALA A 122 -5.95 10.05 24.92
N LYS A 123 -4.94 9.22 25.22
CA LYS A 123 -3.55 9.65 25.38
C LYS A 123 -2.87 9.89 24.03
N VAL A 124 -3.07 9.00 23.05
CA VAL A 124 -2.55 9.13 21.68
C VAL A 124 -3.08 10.41 20.99
N GLY A 125 -4.25 10.90 21.38
CA GLY A 125 -4.78 12.19 20.94
C GLY A 125 -3.82 13.38 21.15
N ARG A 126 -2.95 13.34 22.16
CA ARG A 126 -1.96 14.40 22.44
C ARG A 126 -0.91 14.55 21.34
N ILE A 127 -0.57 13.44 20.67
CA ILE A 127 0.41 13.40 19.56
C ILE A 127 -0.25 13.38 18.18
N ALA A 128 -1.57 13.55 18.11
CA ALA A 128 -2.33 13.55 16.85
C ALA A 128 -1.84 14.63 15.87
N ARG A 129 -1.37 15.79 16.37
CA ARG A 129 -0.79 16.86 15.53
C ARG A 129 0.50 16.43 14.81
N ILE A 130 1.25 15.50 15.38
CA ILE A 130 2.49 14.96 14.82
C ILE A 130 2.19 13.79 13.88
N LEU A 131 1.38 12.83 14.35
CA LEU A 131 1.08 11.60 13.61
C LEU A 131 0.08 11.79 12.47
N GLY A 132 -0.86 12.73 12.61
CA GLY A 132 -1.95 12.97 11.66
C GLY A 132 -1.48 13.35 10.26
N PRO A 133 -0.66 14.41 10.08
CA PRO A 133 -0.16 14.81 8.76
C PRO A 133 0.68 13.73 8.06
N ARG A 134 1.30 12.84 8.84
CA ARG A 134 2.15 11.74 8.35
C ARG A 134 1.37 10.45 8.07
N GLY A 135 0.06 10.41 8.38
CA GLY A 135 -0.77 9.22 8.20
C GLY A 135 -0.44 8.06 9.15
N LEU A 136 0.36 8.29 10.18
CA LEU A 136 0.77 7.29 11.18
C LEU A 136 -0.23 7.15 12.33
N MET A 137 -1.28 7.97 12.35
CA MET A 137 -2.27 7.96 13.42
C MET A 137 -3.13 6.68 13.38
N PRO A 138 -3.23 5.92 14.49
CA PRO A 138 -4.12 4.77 14.58
C PRO A 138 -5.57 5.15 14.26
N ASN A 139 -6.26 4.32 13.49
CA ASN A 139 -7.64 4.58 13.07
C ASN A 139 -8.48 3.29 13.14
N PRO A 140 -9.66 3.32 13.79
CA PRO A 140 -10.57 2.17 13.82
C PRO A 140 -10.95 1.66 12.43
N LYS A 141 -11.06 2.57 11.44
CA LYS A 141 -11.42 2.21 10.05
C LYS A 141 -10.36 1.40 9.33
N THR A 142 -9.09 1.49 9.74
CA THR A 142 -8.00 0.65 9.20
C THR A 142 -7.74 -0.58 10.05
N GLY A 143 -8.54 -0.80 11.11
CA GLY A 143 -8.34 -1.89 12.06
C GLY A 143 -7.07 -1.77 12.90
N THR A 144 -6.46 -0.58 12.96
CA THR A 144 -5.27 -0.31 13.78
C THR A 144 -5.62 0.19 15.19
N VAL A 145 -6.92 0.34 15.47
CA VAL A 145 -7.46 0.48 16.82
C VAL A 145 -8.29 -0.76 17.12
N THR A 146 -7.76 -1.67 17.92
CA THR A 146 -8.39 -2.96 18.20
C THR A 146 -7.94 -3.53 19.55
N PRO A 147 -8.80 -4.26 20.28
CA PRO A 147 -8.38 -5.04 21.43
C PRO A 147 -7.52 -6.27 21.04
N ALA A 148 -7.61 -6.75 19.80
CA ALA A 148 -6.85 -7.89 19.29
C ALA A 148 -5.48 -7.46 18.73
N VAL A 149 -4.58 -7.08 19.63
CA VAL A 149 -3.29 -6.45 19.29
C VAL A 149 -2.34 -7.42 18.58
N GLU A 150 -2.25 -8.67 19.05
CA GLU A 150 -1.39 -9.70 18.48
C GLU A 150 -1.66 -9.90 16.98
N LYS A 151 -2.94 -10.05 16.61
CA LYS A 151 -3.36 -10.21 15.21
C LYS A 151 -3.03 -8.97 14.38
N ALA A 152 -3.25 -7.77 14.92
CA ALA A 152 -2.97 -6.53 14.21
C ALA A 152 -1.46 -6.36 13.93
N VAL A 153 -0.59 -6.73 14.88
CA VAL A 153 0.87 -6.72 14.67
C VAL A 153 1.27 -7.70 13.58
N LYS A 154 0.77 -8.95 13.65
CA LYS A 154 1.04 -10.00 12.65
C LYS A 154 0.55 -9.60 11.26
N ASP A 155 -0.65 -9.03 11.15
CA ASP A 155 -1.22 -8.59 9.87
C ASP A 155 -0.37 -7.49 9.23
N ILE A 156 0.04 -6.48 10.01
CA ILE A 156 0.88 -5.37 9.49
C ILE A 156 2.26 -5.87 9.08
N LYS A 157 2.89 -6.72 9.90
CA LYS A 157 4.19 -7.33 9.54
C LYS A 157 4.08 -8.32 8.37
N GLY A 158 2.92 -8.95 8.19
CA GLY A 158 2.59 -9.81 7.06
C GLY A 158 2.34 -9.06 5.74
N GLY A 159 2.43 -7.72 5.74
CA GLY A 159 2.30 -6.91 4.54
C GLY A 159 0.88 -6.46 4.25
N LYS A 160 0.06 -6.26 5.29
CA LYS A 160 -1.19 -5.51 5.18
C LYS A 160 -0.91 -4.09 4.71
N ILE A 161 -1.51 -3.71 3.59
CA ILE A 161 -1.45 -2.35 3.05
C ILE A 161 -2.79 -1.65 3.22
N ASN A 162 -2.72 -0.36 3.53
CA ASN A 162 -3.88 0.51 3.61
C ASN A 162 -3.95 1.35 2.34
N PHE A 163 -5.13 1.47 1.77
CA PHE A 163 -5.32 2.26 0.56
C PHE A 163 -6.45 3.27 0.76
N ARG A 164 -6.25 4.46 0.19
CA ARG A 164 -7.21 5.55 0.23
C ARG A 164 -7.10 6.33 -1.06
N VAL A 165 -8.25 6.64 -1.67
CA VAL A 165 -8.27 7.48 -2.86
C VAL A 165 -7.84 8.92 -2.54
N ASP A 166 -7.03 9.51 -3.42
CA ASP A 166 -6.62 10.90 -3.33
C ASP A 166 -7.71 11.88 -3.83
N LYS A 167 -7.42 13.18 -3.81
CA LYS A 167 -8.33 14.23 -4.30
C LYS A 167 -8.57 14.19 -5.81
N GLN A 168 -7.76 13.44 -6.56
CA GLN A 168 -7.80 13.31 -8.02
C GLN A 168 -8.36 11.95 -8.48
N ALA A 169 -8.90 11.15 -7.56
CA ALA A 169 -9.41 9.81 -7.80
C ALA A 169 -8.32 8.78 -8.15
N ASN A 170 -7.07 9.01 -7.76
CA ASN A 170 -5.97 8.05 -7.90
C ASN A 170 -5.81 7.23 -6.62
N LEU A 171 -5.38 5.98 -6.81
CA LEU A 171 -5.01 5.04 -5.77
C LEU A 171 -3.58 4.58 -6.04
N HIS A 172 -2.74 4.65 -5.01
CA HIS A 172 -1.35 4.20 -5.08
C HIS A 172 -1.16 3.02 -4.13
N LEU A 173 -0.56 1.96 -4.64
CA LEU A 173 -0.40 0.68 -3.93
C LEU A 173 1.01 0.16 -4.16
N VAL A 174 1.58 -0.44 -3.13
CA VAL A 174 2.82 -1.22 -3.23
C VAL A 174 2.43 -2.68 -3.40
N ILE A 175 2.94 -3.35 -4.44
CA ILE A 175 2.67 -4.78 -4.68
C ILE A 175 3.89 -5.66 -4.36
N GLY A 176 5.07 -5.09 -4.13
CA GLY A 176 6.25 -5.84 -3.71
C GLY A 176 7.55 -5.17 -4.12
N LYS A 177 8.62 -5.98 -4.13
CA LYS A 177 9.96 -5.58 -4.56
C LYS A 177 10.30 -6.12 -5.94
N ALA A 178 11.21 -5.46 -6.65
CA ALA A 178 11.69 -5.92 -7.95
C ALA A 178 12.42 -7.27 -7.84
N SER A 179 12.96 -7.59 -6.67
CA SER A 179 13.54 -8.90 -6.34
C SER A 179 12.54 -10.05 -6.27
N PHE A 180 11.23 -9.79 -6.15
CA PHE A 180 10.22 -10.86 -6.07
C PHE A 180 10.06 -11.57 -7.41
N ASP A 181 9.65 -12.83 -7.37
CA ASP A 181 9.22 -13.56 -8.56
C ASP A 181 8.04 -12.86 -9.23
N THR A 182 8.00 -12.89 -10.56
CA THR A 182 6.97 -12.19 -11.32
C THR A 182 5.56 -12.68 -10.95
N GLU A 183 5.40 -13.99 -10.71
CA GLU A 183 4.13 -14.60 -10.29
C GLU A 183 3.65 -14.04 -8.95
N LYS A 184 4.55 -13.92 -7.96
CA LYS A 184 4.24 -13.34 -6.65
C LYS A 184 3.77 -11.89 -6.74
N LEU A 185 4.38 -11.09 -7.63
CA LEU A 185 3.95 -9.71 -7.88
C LEU A 185 2.54 -9.65 -8.48
N VAL A 186 2.23 -10.56 -9.41
CA VAL A 186 0.91 -10.65 -10.03
C VAL A 186 -0.14 -11.15 -9.03
N GLU A 187 0.18 -12.11 -8.17
CA GLU A 187 -0.73 -12.58 -7.13
C GLU A 187 -1.01 -11.51 -6.07
N ASN A 188 0.00 -10.74 -5.68
CA ASN A 188 -0.18 -9.57 -4.82
C ASN A 188 -1.07 -8.51 -5.49
N TYR A 189 -0.86 -8.26 -6.79
CA TYR A 189 -1.72 -7.38 -7.56
C TYR A 189 -3.16 -7.91 -7.65
N ALA A 190 -3.35 -9.21 -7.83
CA ALA A 190 -4.65 -9.87 -7.88
C ALA A 190 -5.43 -9.65 -6.59
N ALA A 191 -4.80 -9.93 -5.45
CA ALA A 191 -5.40 -9.73 -4.13
C ALA A 191 -5.80 -8.27 -3.90
N ALA A 192 -4.92 -7.33 -4.28
CA ALA A 192 -5.23 -5.90 -4.18
C ALA A 192 -6.39 -5.49 -5.11
N LEU A 193 -6.41 -5.97 -6.35
CA LEU A 193 -7.44 -5.67 -7.33
C LEU A 193 -8.80 -6.18 -6.88
N ASP A 194 -8.88 -7.41 -6.38
CA ASP A 194 -10.11 -8.01 -5.87
C ASP A 194 -10.70 -7.19 -4.71
N GLU A 195 -9.87 -6.75 -3.77
CA GLU A 195 -10.32 -5.93 -2.65
C GLU A 195 -10.80 -4.54 -3.10
N ILE A 196 -10.14 -3.93 -4.09
CA ILE A 196 -10.55 -2.64 -4.65
C ILE A 196 -11.89 -2.75 -5.38
N LEU A 197 -12.11 -3.85 -6.10
CA LEU A 197 -13.37 -4.14 -6.78
C LEU A 197 -14.50 -4.38 -5.77
N ARG A 198 -14.23 -5.05 -4.64
CA ARG A 198 -15.18 -5.20 -3.53
C ARG A 198 -15.49 -3.87 -2.85
N ALA A 199 -14.49 -3.00 -2.71
CA ALA A 199 -14.64 -1.67 -2.14
C ALA A 199 -15.34 -0.65 -3.07
N LYS A 200 -15.87 -1.08 -4.22
CA LYS A 200 -16.58 -0.23 -5.16
C LYS A 200 -17.87 0.35 -4.53
N PRO A 201 -18.00 1.68 -4.43
CA PRO A 201 -19.24 2.30 -3.96
C PRO A 201 -20.40 2.06 -4.93
N SER A 202 -21.59 1.81 -4.41
CA SER A 202 -22.81 1.65 -5.22
C SER A 202 -23.19 2.91 -5.99
N SER A 203 -22.81 4.09 -5.50
CA SER A 203 -23.06 5.37 -6.15
C SER A 203 -22.08 5.70 -7.27
N ALA A 204 -21.03 4.89 -7.47
CA ALA A 204 -20.07 5.06 -8.57
C ALA A 204 -20.72 4.67 -9.92
N LYS A 205 -20.82 5.64 -10.84
CA LYS A 205 -21.38 5.45 -12.18
C LYS A 205 -20.29 5.29 -13.25
N GLY A 206 -20.55 4.47 -14.26
CA GLY A 206 -19.62 4.23 -15.37
C GLY A 206 -18.48 3.26 -15.03
N ARG A 207 -17.35 3.39 -15.75
CA ARG A 207 -16.18 2.53 -15.55
C ARG A 207 -15.48 2.89 -14.22
N TYR A 208 -15.46 1.92 -13.31
CA TYR A 208 -14.84 2.06 -12.00
C TYR A 208 -13.31 2.09 -12.07
N LEU A 209 -12.70 1.25 -12.93
CA LEU A 209 -11.26 1.30 -13.24
C LEU A 209 -11.07 2.03 -14.57
N LYS A 210 -10.41 3.19 -14.55
CA LYS A 210 -10.16 4.00 -15.74
C LYS A 210 -8.78 3.76 -16.34
N LYS A 211 -7.77 3.62 -15.50
CA LYS A 211 -6.37 3.42 -15.92
C LYS A 211 -5.63 2.65 -14.84
N VAL A 212 -4.80 1.71 -15.24
CA VAL A 212 -3.83 1.04 -14.37
C VAL A 212 -2.45 1.26 -14.95
N THR A 213 -1.47 1.56 -14.10
CA THR A 213 -0.09 1.77 -14.52
C THR A 213 0.83 1.19 -13.48
N PHE A 214 1.69 0.28 -13.90
CA PHE A 214 2.73 -0.28 -13.06
C PHE A 214 3.96 0.61 -13.17
N THR A 215 4.69 0.78 -12.08
CA THR A 215 5.93 1.54 -12.08
C THR A 215 6.85 0.97 -11.01
N THR A 216 8.15 1.18 -11.17
CA THR A 216 9.09 1.02 -10.06
C THR A 216 9.45 2.38 -9.49
N THR A 217 10.05 2.42 -8.29
CA THR A 217 10.42 3.66 -7.59
C THR A 217 11.16 4.68 -8.48
N MET A 218 12.01 4.22 -9.40
CA MET A 218 12.79 5.07 -10.31
C MET A 218 12.54 4.75 -11.79
N GLY A 219 11.53 3.92 -12.08
CA GLY A 219 11.24 3.42 -13.42
C GLY A 219 10.21 4.26 -14.18
N PRO A 220 10.13 4.06 -15.50
CA PRO A 220 9.00 4.54 -16.31
C PRO A 220 7.70 3.81 -15.95
N GLY A 221 6.56 4.46 -16.21
CA GLY A 221 5.25 3.85 -16.04
C GLY A 221 4.86 2.96 -17.22
N ILE A 222 4.40 1.75 -16.91
CA ILE A 222 3.96 0.71 -17.85
C ILE A 222 2.43 0.66 -17.84
N PRO A 223 1.74 1.01 -18.95
CA PRO A 223 0.28 0.96 -19.01
C PRO A 223 -0.22 -0.48 -18.93
N VAL A 224 -1.15 -0.78 -18.02
CA VAL A 224 -1.75 -2.11 -17.90
C VAL A 224 -3.21 -2.03 -18.31
N ASP A 225 -3.71 -3.08 -18.96
CA ASP A 225 -5.12 -3.17 -19.33
C ASP A 225 -6.03 -3.17 -18.09
N PRO A 226 -6.86 -2.12 -17.88
CA PRO A 226 -7.76 -2.05 -16.72
C PRO A 226 -8.96 -3.00 -16.82
N LEU A 227 -9.25 -3.58 -17.98
CA LEU A 227 -10.38 -4.50 -18.17
C LEU A 227 -10.04 -5.93 -17.74
N ARG A 228 -8.74 -6.26 -17.71
CA ARG A 228 -8.26 -7.57 -17.33
C ARG A 228 -8.28 -7.76 -15.82
N THR A 229 -9.42 -8.25 -15.34
CA THR A 229 -9.68 -8.51 -13.91
C THR A 229 -9.60 -10.00 -13.53
N ARG A 230 -9.42 -10.88 -14.52
CA ARG A 230 -9.26 -12.33 -14.36
C ARG A 230 -8.09 -12.82 -15.22
N ASN A 231 -7.56 -14.01 -14.94
CA ASN A 231 -6.45 -14.63 -15.66
C ASN A 231 -5.23 -13.69 -15.77
N LEU A 232 -4.78 -13.19 -14.62
CA LEU A 232 -3.70 -12.20 -14.55
C LEU A 232 -2.31 -12.82 -14.82
N LEU A 233 -2.21 -14.14 -14.72
CA LEU A 233 -1.00 -14.94 -14.99
C LEU A 233 -0.88 -15.44 -16.43
N SER A 234 -1.81 -15.13 -17.33
CA SER A 234 -1.65 -15.44 -18.75
C SER A 234 -1.26 -14.19 -19.54
N ASP A 235 -0.51 -14.38 -20.62
CA ASP A 235 -0.13 -13.30 -21.55
C ASP A 235 -1.16 -13.14 -22.69
N GLU A 236 -2.12 -14.08 -22.84
CA GLU A 236 -3.18 -14.04 -23.87
C GLU A 236 -4.15 -12.87 -23.63
N ALA A 237 -4.60 -12.20 -24.70
CA ALA A 237 -5.56 -11.10 -24.60
C ALA A 237 -6.87 -11.55 -23.92
N ALA A 238 -7.46 -10.70 -23.08
CA ALA A 238 -8.78 -10.95 -22.53
C ALA A 238 -9.79 -11.04 -23.68
N VAL A 239 -10.36 -12.23 -23.89
CA VAL A 239 -11.51 -12.45 -24.78
C VAL A 239 -12.77 -11.88 -24.14
#